data_AF-A0A7W2D414-F1
#
_entry.id   AF-A0A7W2D414-F1
#
_cell.length_a   1.000
_cell.length_b   1.000
_cell.length_c   1.000
_cell.angle_alpha   90.00
_cell.angle_beta   90.00
_cell.angle_gamma   90.00
#
_symmetry.space_group_name_H-M   'P 1'
#
loop_
_entity.id
_entity.type
_entity.pdbx_description
1 polymer ?
#
loop_
_entity_poly.entity_id
_entity_poly.type
_entity_poly.pdbx_seq_one_letter_code
_entity_poly.pdbx_strand_id
1 'polypeptide(L)' 'MPDQSVYGSYAESKADAAAGRTGDEYRTDAVGEGLAAIAYALLDVAAAIRENTEARQQ' A
#
# COMPACT_ATOMS: atom_id res chain seq x y z
N MET A 1 -0.29 -18.05 -4.94
CA MET A 1 -0.18 -16.58 -4.79
C MET A 1 0.72 -16.34 -3.59
N PRO A 2 1.71 -15.44 -3.64
CA PRO A 2 2.37 -15.01 -2.40
C PRO A 2 1.29 -14.56 -1.42
N ASP A 3 1.42 -14.94 -0.15
CA ASP A 3 0.48 -14.50 0.88
C ASP A 3 0.60 -12.98 1.00
N GLN A 4 -0.44 -12.27 0.56
CA GLN A 4 -0.41 -10.82 0.48
C GLN A 4 -0.51 -10.27 1.90
N SER A 5 0.47 -9.48 2.31
CA SER A 5 0.46 -8.94 3.67
C SER A 5 -0.75 -8.03 3.88
N VAL A 6 -1.14 -7.85 5.15
CA VAL A 6 -2.23 -6.94 5.54
C VAL A 6 -2.01 -5.54 4.96
N TYR A 7 -0.77 -5.04 4.96
CA TYR A 7 -0.44 -3.74 4.38
C TYR A 7 -0.52 -3.74 2.86
N GLY A 8 -0.09 -4.82 2.19
CA GLY A 8 -0.25 -4.99 0.75
C GLY A 8 -1.72 -4.93 0.31
N SER A 9 -2.62 -5.56 1.07
CA SER A 9 -4.07 -5.53 0.79
C SER A 9 -4.67 -4.13 0.97
N TYR A 10 -4.22 -3.37 1.97
CA TYR A 10 -4.63 -1.97 2.13
C TYR A 10 -4.08 -1.09 1.01
N ALA A 11 -2.84 -1.31 0.58
CA ALA A 11 -2.25 -0.57 -0.52
C ALA A 11 -3.05 -0.74 -1.81
N GLU A 12 -3.40 -1.97 -2.15
CA GLU A 12 -4.23 -2.29 -3.31
C GLU A 12 -5.60 -1.64 -3.23
N SER A 13 -6.31 -1.83 -2.11
CA SER A 13 -7.64 -1.23 -1.90
C SER A 13 -7.64 0.29 -2.06
N LYS A 14 -6.57 0.96 -1.60
CA LYS A 14 -6.40 2.40 -1.73
C LYS A 14 -6.06 2.83 -3.15
N ALA A 15 -5.27 2.04 -3.87
CA ALA A 15 -4.98 2.28 -5.28
C ALA A 15 -6.23 2.15 -6.15
N ASP A 16 -7.06 1.13 -5.91
CA ASP A 16 -8.33 0.93 -6.60
C ASP A 16 -9.31 2.08 -6.30
N ALA A 17 -9.38 2.51 -5.04
CA ALA A 17 -10.21 3.64 -4.64
C ALA A 17 -9.75 4.97 -5.26
N ALA A 18 -8.45 5.15 -5.49
CA ALA A 18 -7.91 6.30 -6.22
C ALA A 18 -8.26 6.22 -7.72
N ALA A 19 -8.10 5.05 -8.33
CA ALA A 19 -8.40 4.83 -9.74
C ALA A 19 -9.90 5.00 -10.07
N GLY A 20 -10.79 4.63 -9.13
CA GLY A 20 -12.23 4.81 -9.27
C GLY A 20 -12.70 6.27 -9.12
N ARG A 21 -11.85 7.18 -8.63
CA ARG A 21 -12.18 8.60 -8.48
C ARG A 21 -11.77 9.39 -9.73
N THR A 22 -12.70 9.45 -10.67
CA THR A 22 -12.53 10.17 -11.93
C THR A 22 -13.37 11.45 -11.95
N GLY A 23 -12.78 12.57 -12.38
CA GLY A 23 -13.43 13.88 -12.41
C GLY A 23 -12.63 14.91 -11.63
N ASP A 24 -12.65 16.17 -12.07
CA ASP A 24 -11.88 17.25 -11.44
C ASP A 24 -12.32 17.48 -9.99
N GLU A 25 -13.60 17.25 -9.69
CA GLU A 25 -14.19 17.36 -8.36
C GLU A 25 -13.62 16.34 -7.35
N TYR A 26 -13.11 15.20 -7.82
CA TYR A 26 -12.55 14.15 -6.97
C TYR A 26 -11.02 14.12 -6.96
N ARG A 27 -10.37 15.08 -7.64
CA ARG A 27 -8.92 15.08 -7.83
C ARG A 27 -8.14 15.04 -6.51
N THR A 28 -8.54 15.83 -5.53
CA THR A 28 -7.89 15.85 -4.20
C THR A 28 -8.03 14.52 -3.48
N ASP A 29 -9.23 13.91 -3.53
CA ASP A 29 -9.49 12.62 -2.89
C ASP A 29 -8.71 11.49 -3.59
N ALA A 30 -8.67 11.48 -4.93
CA ALA A 30 -7.88 10.52 -5.70
C ALA A 30 -6.40 10.59 -5.34
N VAL A 31 -5.84 11.80 -5.19
CA VAL A 31 -4.46 12.00 -4.74
C VAL A 31 -4.27 11.51 -3.31
N GLY A 32 -5.20 11.81 -2.39
CA GLY A 32 -5.13 11.36 -1.00
C GLY A 32 -5.13 9.83 -0.87
N GLU A 33 -5.96 9.16 -1.66
CA GLU A 33 -6.07 7.70 -1.66
C GLU A 33 -4.86 7.05 -2.33
N GLY A 34 -4.33 7.66 -3.40
CA GLY A 34 -3.07 7.23 -4.01
C GLY A 34 -1.86 7.38 -3.06
N LEU A 35 -1.80 8.47 -2.29
CA LEU A 35 -0.77 8.66 -1.27
C LEU A 35 -0.90 7.64 -0.13
N ALA A 36 -2.12 7.32 0.29
CA ALA A 36 -2.37 6.27 1.28
C ALA A 36 -1.93 4.90 0.75
N ALA A 37 -2.18 4.59 -0.53
CA ALA A 37 -1.74 3.35 -1.17
C ALA A 37 -0.20 3.21 -1.11
N ILE A 38 0.51 4.28 -1.46
CA ILE A 38 1.98 4.32 -1.38
C ILE A 38 2.46 4.11 0.05
N ALA A 39 1.83 4.77 1.03
CA ALA A 39 2.21 4.63 2.44
C ALA A 39 2.07 3.18 2.92
N TYR A 40 0.96 2.50 2.60
CA TYR A 40 0.78 1.10 2.95
C TYR A 40 1.75 0.16 2.23
N ALA A 41 2.05 0.41 0.95
CA ALA A 41 3.06 -0.36 0.23
C ALA A 41 4.46 -0.23 0.86
N LEU A 42 4.82 0.97 1.33
CA LEU A 42 6.08 1.17 2.05
C LEU A 42 6.12 0.45 3.40
N LEU A 43 4.99 0.39 4.12
CA LEU A 43 4.89 -0.39 5.36
C LEU A 43 5.06 -1.89 5.08
N ASP A 44 4.50 -2.40 3.98
CA ASP A 44 4.67 -3.79 3.55
C ASP A 44 6.14 -4.11 3.29
N VAL A 45 6.82 -3.27 2.49
CA VAL A 45 8.26 -3.42 2.22
C VAL A 45 9.08 -3.34 3.52
N ALA A 46 8.76 -2.42 4.42
CA ALA A 46 9.47 -2.30 5.69
C ALA A 46 9.27 -3.54 6.58
N ALA A 47 8.07 -4.12 6.60
CA ALA A 47 7.80 -5.37 7.31
C ALA A 47 8.61 -6.53 6.74
N ALA A 48 8.63 -6.67 5.40
CA ALA A 48 9.41 -7.70 4.71
C ALA A 48 10.93 -7.56 4.96
N ILE A 49 11.46 -6.33 4.96
CA ILE A 49 12.87 -6.07 5.29
C ILE A 49 13.17 -6.48 6.73
N ARG A 50 12.29 -6.15 7.68
CA ARG A 50 12.46 -6.51 9.09
C ARG A 50 12.48 -8.02 9.26
N GLU A 51 11.50 -8.72 8.70
CA GLU A 51 11.42 -10.19 8.75
C GLU A 51 12.67 -10.84 8.16
N ASN A 52 13.14 -10.37 6.98
CA ASN A 52 14.36 -10.91 6.37
C ASN A 52 15.60 -10.67 7.23
N THR A 53 15.67 -9.51 7.90
CA THR A 53 16.78 -9.16 8.79
C THR A 53 16.79 -10.05 10.03
N GLU A 54 15.63 -10.27 10.65
CA GLU A 54 15.47 -11.15 11.82
C GLU A 54 15.80 -12.61 11.45
N ALA A 55 15.33 -13.11 10.31
CA ALA A 55 15.60 -14.47 9.84
C ALA A 55 17.09 -14.72 9.55
N ARG A 56 17.86 -13.68 9.19
CA ARG A 56 19.32 -13.78 8.97
C ARG A 56 20.15 -13.72 10.25
N GLN A 57 19.55 -13.30 11.36
CA GLN A 57 20.24 -13.17 12.66
C GLN A 57 20.03 -14.39 13.57
N GLN A 58 19.14 -15.31 13.19
CA GLN A 58 18.93 -16.62 13.84
C GLN A 58 19.86 -17.68 13.23
#